data_AF-A0A078AH08-F1
#
_entry.id   AF-A0A078AH08-F1
#
_cell.length_a   1.000
_cell.length_b   1.000
_cell.length_c   1.000
_cell.angle_alpha   90.00
_cell.angle_beta   90.00
_cell.angle_gamma   90.00
#
_symmetry.space_group_name_H-M   'P 1'
#
loop_
_entity.id
_entity.type
_entity.pdbx_description
1 polymer ?
#
loop_
_entity_poly.entity_id
_entity_poly.type
_entity_poly.pdbx_seq_one_letter_code
_entity_poly.pdbx_strand_id
1 'polypeptide(L)'
;MSNFVRDYLQHKDDDFSEYIPNAFKMSVDEKQRLNQLQTQRLKFDINLAAACVRPCFKAFNTPVVLDGESECMINCIAKGEELLAIFEMNIAKE
;
A
#
# COMPACT_ATOMS: atom_id res chain seq x y z
N MET A 1 26.24 13.38 -20.16
CA MET A 1 25.75 12.72 -18.94
C MET A 1 26.63 13.21 -17.80
N SER A 2 26.10 13.95 -16.82
CA SER A 2 26.95 14.65 -15.85
C SER A 2 27.67 13.66 -14.94
N ASN A 3 28.96 13.90 -14.69
CA ASN A 3 29.80 13.05 -13.83
C ASN A 3 29.17 12.85 -12.44
N PHE A 4 28.43 13.84 -11.96
CA PHE A 4 27.63 13.77 -10.73
C PHE A 4 26.66 12.59 -10.67
N VAL A 5 25.90 12.34 -11.75
CA VAL A 5 24.93 11.23 -11.76
C VAL A 5 25.65 9.88 -11.76
N ARG A 6 26.81 9.79 -12.41
CA ARG A 6 27.62 8.57 -12.43
C ARG A 6 28.25 8.28 -11.07
N ASP A 7 28.80 9.29 -10.40
CA ASP A 7 29.42 9.14 -9.07
C ASP A 7 28.39 8.83 -7.98
N TYR A 8 27.18 9.42 -8.07
CA TYR A 8 26.06 9.10 -7.19
C TYR A 8 25.56 7.65 -7.37
N LEU A 9 25.51 7.17 -8.62
CA LEU A 9 25.08 5.79 -8.91
C LEU A 9 26.11 4.73 -8.50
N GLN A 10 27.39 5.07 -8.41
CA GLN A 10 28.44 4.14 -7.98
C GLN A 10 28.37 3.80 -6.48
N HIS A 11 27.82 4.69 -5.67
CA HIS A 11 27.69 4.49 -4.22
C HIS A 11 26.25 4.13 -3.83
N LYS A 12 25.33 3.98 -4.78
CA LYS A 12 23.88 3.77 -4.53
C LYS A 12 23.59 2.56 -3.62
N ASP A 13 24.50 1.59 -3.59
CA ASP A 13 24.39 0.36 -2.81
C ASP A 13 25.21 0.39 -1.50
N ASP A 14 25.88 1.51 -1.18
CA ASP A 14 26.61 1.70 0.07
C ASP A 14 25.67 2.06 1.24
N ASP A 15 26.12 1.81 2.48
CA ASP A 15 25.37 2.12 3.69
C ASP A 15 25.39 3.63 4.01
N PHE A 16 24.36 4.35 3.55
CA PHE A 16 24.17 5.78 3.83
C PHE A 16 23.58 6.09 5.22
N SER A 17 23.56 5.12 6.14
CA SER A 17 22.98 5.33 7.48
C SER A 17 23.66 6.42 8.30
N GLU A 18 24.88 6.83 7.94
CA GLU A 18 25.57 7.98 8.53
C GLU A 18 24.91 9.33 8.22
N TYR A 19 24.25 9.47 7.07
CA TYR A 19 23.57 10.70 6.63
C TYR A 19 22.11 10.78 7.08
N ILE A 20 21.59 9.70 7.67
CA ILE A 20 20.22 9.66 8.19
C ILE A 20 20.22 10.33 9.58
N PRO A 21 19.46 11.43 9.79
CA PRO A 21 19.38 12.05 11.11
C PRO A 21 18.88 11.04 12.15
N ASN A 22 19.40 11.10 13.39
CA ASN A 22 19.06 10.13 14.44
C ASN A 22 17.55 10.00 14.70
N ALA A 23 16.76 11.06 14.46
CA ALA A 23 15.30 11.03 14.56
C ALA A 23 14.61 10.11 13.53
N PHE A 24 15.28 9.78 12.42
CA PHE A 24 14.80 8.89 11.37
C PHE A 24 15.53 7.54 11.35
N LYS A 25 16.47 7.32 12.28
CA LYS A 25 17.14 6.02 12.42
C LYS A 25 16.18 5.03 13.07
N MET A 26 15.61 4.16 12.25
CA MET A 26 14.89 2.97 12.71
C MET A 26 15.87 1.82 12.89
N SER A 27 15.64 0.99 13.91
CA SER A 27 16.32 -0.29 14.01
C SER A 27 15.96 -1.19 12.82
N VAL A 28 16.84 -2.15 12.51
CA VAL A 28 16.58 -3.15 11.46
C VAL A 28 15.28 -3.92 11.76
N ASP A 29 15.04 -4.25 13.03
CA ASP A 29 13.84 -4.96 13.49
C ASP A 29 12.57 -4.12 13.31
N GLU A 30 12.60 -2.83 13.66
CA GLU A 30 11.48 -1.91 13.41
C GLU A 30 11.20 -1.77 11.91
N LYS A 31 12.24 -1.69 11.09
CA LYS A 31 12.10 -1.62 9.63
C LYS A 31 11.47 -2.88 9.06
N GLN A 32 11.90 -4.06 9.52
CA GLN A 32 11.31 -5.33 9.10
C GLN A 32 9.84 -5.42 9.54
N ARG A 33 9.53 -5.05 10.78
CA ARG A 33 8.15 -5.05 11.29
C ARG A 33 7.25 -4.10 10.51
N LEU A 34 7.71 -2.87 10.23
CA LEU A 34 6.95 -1.91 9.42
C LEU A 34 6.72 -2.43 8.00
N ASN A 35 7.74 -2.99 7.36
CA ASN A 35 7.59 -3.62 6.04
C ASN A 35 6.58 -4.76 6.05
N GLN A 36 6.57 -5.59 7.10
CA GLN A 36 5.60 -6.68 7.23
C GLN A 36 4.17 -6.14 7.35
N LEU A 37 3.94 -5.14 8.20
CA LEU A 37 2.64 -4.50 8.36
C LEU A 37 2.17 -3.84 7.05
N GLN A 38 3.06 -3.11 6.37
CA GLN A 38 2.76 -2.52 5.07
C GLN A 38 2.44 -3.58 4.01
N THR A 39 3.18 -4.69 3.99
CA THR A 39 2.93 -5.79 3.06
C THR A 39 1.58 -6.45 3.32
N GLN A 40 1.22 -6.65 4.59
CA GLN A 40 -0.09 -7.19 4.97
C GLN A 40 -1.22 -6.26 4.55
N ARG A 41 -1.07 -4.95 4.79
CA ARG A 41 -2.05 -3.95 4.36
C ARG A 41 -2.21 -3.92 2.84
N LEU A 42 -1.11 -3.88 2.10
CA LEU A 42 -1.14 -3.91 0.64
C LEU A 42 -1.83 -5.16 0.10
N LYS A 43 -1.57 -6.34 0.70
CA LYS A 43 -2.27 -7.58 0.34
C LYS A 43 -3.77 -7.48 0.58
N PHE A 44 -4.18 -6.91 1.70
CA PHE A 44 -5.59 -6.66 1.98
C PHE A 44 -6.21 -5.76 0.92
N ASP A 45 -5.58 -4.61 0.63
CA ASP A 45 -6.10 -3.64 -0.34
C ASP A 45 -6.26 -4.26 -1.74
N ILE A 46 -5.27 -5.04 -2.19
CA ILE A 46 -5.33 -5.75 -3.48
C ILE A 46 -6.47 -6.78 -3.50
N ASN A 47 -6.60 -7.57 -2.44
CA ASN A 47 -7.63 -8.60 -2.35
C ASN A 47 -9.04 -7.98 -2.29
N LEU A 48 -9.20 -6.88 -1.54
CA LEU A 48 -10.44 -6.14 -1.45
C LEU A 48 -10.82 -5.54 -2.81
N ALA A 49 -9.87 -4.86 -3.48
CA ALA A 49 -10.09 -4.33 -4.81
C ALA A 49 -10.51 -5.44 -5.79
N ALA A 50 -9.79 -6.56 -5.83
CA ALA A 50 -10.12 -7.70 -6.68
C ALA A 50 -11.51 -8.28 -6.40
N ALA A 51 -11.92 -8.36 -5.13
CA ALA A 51 -13.24 -8.80 -4.72
C ALA A 51 -14.35 -7.84 -5.19
N CYS A 52 -14.05 -6.54 -5.27
CA CYS A 52 -14.98 -5.51 -5.74
C CYS A 52 -15.07 -5.39 -7.27
N VAL A 53 -14.03 -5.80 -8.01
CA VAL A 53 -14.05 -5.73 -9.48
C VAL A 53 -15.20 -6.54 -10.07
N ARG A 54 -15.31 -7.82 -9.70
CA ARG A 54 -16.29 -8.75 -10.29
C ARG A 54 -17.77 -8.31 -10.12
N PRO A 55 -18.24 -7.87 -8.94
CA PRO A 55 -19.62 -7.44 -8.77
C PRO A 55 -19.92 -6.08 -9.42
N CYS A 56 -18.94 -5.18 -9.51
CA CYS A 56 -19.16 -3.82 -10.00
C CYS A 56 -19.00 -3.68 -11.51
N PHE A 57 -18.06 -4.40 -12.13
CA PHE A 57 -17.79 -4.32 -13.57
C PHE A 57 -18.40 -5.54 -14.27
N LYS A 58 -19.56 -5.34 -14.91
CA LYS A 58 -20.36 -6.44 -15.49
C LYS A 58 -19.90 -6.88 -16.87
N ALA A 59 -19.19 -6.02 -17.61
CA ALA A 59 -18.41 -6.40 -18.77
C ALA A 59 -17.44 -5.26 -19.10
N PHE A 60 -16.14 -5.55 -19.21
CA PHE A 60 -15.11 -4.62 -19.67
C PHE A 60 -15.23 -4.34 -21.19
N ASN A 61 -16.46 -4.13 -21.66
CA ASN A 61 -16.77 -3.90 -23.06
C ASN A 61 -16.33 -2.52 -23.53
N THR A 62 -16.05 -1.60 -22.59
CA THR A 62 -15.57 -0.25 -22.84
C THR A 62 -14.39 0.07 -21.94
N PRO A 63 -13.40 0.84 -22.40
CA PRO A 63 -12.29 1.31 -21.55
C PRO A 63 -12.72 2.42 -20.58
N VAL A 64 -13.97 2.88 -20.68
CA VAL A 64 -14.55 3.93 -19.83
C VAL A 64 -15.31 3.26 -18.69
N VAL A 65 -15.03 3.70 -17.46
CA VAL A 65 -15.78 3.34 -16.26
C VAL A 65 -17.04 4.20 -16.21
N LEU A 66 -18.20 3.55 -16.12
CA LEU A 66 -19.47 4.28 -15.97
C LEU A 66 -19.64 4.79 -14.53
N ASP A 67 -20.38 5.88 -14.35
CA ASP A 67 -20.62 6.48 -13.02
C ASP A 67 -21.14 5.44 -12.01
N GLY A 68 -22.09 4.60 -12.43
CA GLY A 68 -22.64 3.54 -11.57
C GLY A 68 -21.64 2.42 -11.22
N GLU A 69 -20.68 2.13 -12.11
CA GLU A 69 -19.59 1.18 -11.81
C GLU A 69 -18.59 1.81 -10.82
N SER A 70 -18.31 3.11 -10.99
CA SER A 70 -17.48 3.89 -10.06
C SER A 70 -18.09 3.95 -8.66
N GLU A 71 -19.37 4.31 -8.56
CA GLU A 71 -20.10 4.33 -7.28
C GLU A 71 -20.15 2.96 -6.61
N CYS A 72 -20.38 1.90 -7.39
CA CYS A 72 -20.32 0.54 -6.87
C CYS A 72 -18.95 0.23 -6.28
N MET A 73 -17.88 0.55 -7.00
CA MET A 73 -16.50 0.28 -6.56
C MET A 73 -16.17 1.04 -5.28
N ILE A 74 -16.50 2.33 -5.21
CA ILE A 74 -16.28 3.18 -4.03
C ILE A 74 -17.01 2.60 -2.82
N ASN A 75 -18.29 2.24 -2.96
CA ASN A 75 -19.09 1.69 -1.87
C ASN A 75 -18.57 0.32 -1.42
N CYS A 76 -18.14 -0.53 -2.35
CA CYS A 76 -17.58 -1.84 -2.04
C CYS A 76 -16.27 -1.74 -1.24
N ILE A 77 -15.35 -0.89 -1.68
CA ILE A 77 -14.09 -0.63 -0.97
C ILE A 77 -14.39 -0.05 0.42
N ALA A 78 -15.26 0.96 0.50
CA ALA A 78 -15.60 1.60 1.78
C ALA A 78 -16.15 0.59 2.79
N LYS A 79 -17.03 -0.33 2.36
CA LYS A 79 -17.56 -1.40 3.23
C LYS A 79 -16.51 -2.41 3.65
N GLY A 80 -15.55 -2.74 2.77
CA GLY A 80 -14.42 -3.60 3.13
C GLY A 80 -13.52 -2.97 4.20
N GLU A 81 -13.23 -1.69 4.07
CA GLU A 81 -12.46 -0.91 5.04
C GLU A 81 -13.19 -0.75 6.38
N GLU A 82 -14.51 -0.54 6.36
CA GLU A 82 -15.34 -0.54 7.57
C GLU A 82 -15.23 -1.87 8.34
N LEU A 83 -15.28 -3.01 7.62
CA LEU A 83 -15.12 -4.32 8.23
C LEU A 83 -13.73 -4.52 8.82
N LEU A 84 -12.67 -4.11 8.11
CA LEU A 84 -11.31 -4.17 8.62
C LEU A 84 -11.17 -3.37 9.92
N ALA A 85 -11.65 -2.12 9.93
CA ALA A 85 -11.62 -1.28 11.12
C ALA A 85 -12.36 -1.92 12.30
N ILE A 86 -13.51 -2.57 12.06
CA ILE A 86 -14.24 -3.30 13.11
C ILE A 86 -13.40 -4.45 13.67
N PHE A 87 -12.74 -5.24 12.82
CA PHE A 87 -11.88 -6.33 13.28
C PHE A 87 -10.67 -5.81 14.08
N GLU A 88 -10.01 -4.77 13.61
CA GLU A 88 -8.87 -4.16 14.30
C GLU A 88 -9.28 -3.61 15.68
N MET A 89 -10.43 -2.92 15.77
CA MET A 89 -10.97 -2.41 17.03
C MET A 89 -11.38 -3.53 18.00
N ASN A 90 -11.83 -4.68 17.50
CA ASN A 90 -12.21 -5.81 18.34
C ASN A 90 -10.98 -6.57 18.85
N ILE A 91 -9.96 -6.79 18.01
CA ILE A 91 -8.69 -7.41 18.41
C ILE A 91 -7.96 -6.54 19.45
N ALA A 92 -8.03 -5.21 19.34
CA ALA A 92 -7.39 -4.31 20.29
C ALA A 92 -8.05 -4.28 21.69
N LYS A 93 -9.22 -4.91 21.86
CA LYS A 93 -9.96 -4.98 23.15
C LYS A 93 -9.71 -6.29 23.92
N GLU A 94 -9.13 -7.30 23.29
CA GLU A 94 -8.73 -8.57 23.92
C GLU A 94 -7.28 -8.50 24.42
#